data_AF-A0A6P5F2Y7-F1
#
_entry.id   AF-A0A6P5F2Y7-F1
#
_cell.length_a   1.000
_cell.length_b   1.000
_cell.length_c   1.000
_cell.angle_alpha   90.00
_cell.angle_beta   90.00
_cell.angle_gamma   90.00
#
_symmetry.space_group_name_H-M   'P 1'
#
loop_
_entity.id
_entity.type
_entity.pdbx_description
1 polymer ?
#
loop_
_entity_poly.entity_id
_entity_poly.type
_entity_poly.pdbx_seq_one_letter_code
_entity_poly.pdbx_strand_id
1 'polypeptide(L)'
;MKTLCARPGIGNRLNVTRKQRDPEATEPRPAEYKNAILARAWQRTLCPCSHSTILRGKMPLRTTDATVSDFEEAFGKLKAETSASASPVKVLLLLFLADKDPATSRSWCPDCNVAEPVIYEKLEASESDVALLRAYVGDRPTWRNPSHPWRVDPRFKLTGVPTLIRWENEAIAGRLEDHEAHVADKIDALLAIN
;
A
#
# COMPACT_ATOMS: atom_id res chain seq x y z
N MET A 1 -30.77 -8.20 58.76
CA MET A 1 -30.00 -7.77 59.94
C MET A 1 -29.59 -6.31 59.73
N LYS A 2 -30.04 -5.45 60.65
CA LYS A 2 -29.56 -4.12 61.08
C LYS A 2 -29.15 -3.09 59.98
N THR A 3 -29.93 -2.02 59.71
CA THR A 3 -29.84 -0.65 60.31
C THR A 3 -28.39 -0.11 60.39
N LEU A 4 -28.01 1.13 60.03
CA LEU A 4 -28.61 2.47 60.15
C LEU A 4 -27.79 3.48 59.30
N CYS A 5 -28.46 4.56 58.87
CA CYS A 5 -28.15 6.00 58.97
C CYS A 5 -26.68 6.47 59.21
N ALA A 6 -26.18 7.58 58.68
CA ALA A 6 -26.78 8.93 58.73
C ALA A 6 -26.12 9.97 57.80
N ARG A 7 -26.93 10.96 57.40
CA ARG A 7 -26.68 12.33 56.91
C ARG A 7 -26.10 13.25 58.03
N PRO A 8 -26.00 14.60 57.91
CA PRO A 8 -25.63 15.57 56.84
C PRO A 8 -24.70 16.71 57.36
N GLY A 9 -24.43 17.76 56.55
CA GLY A 9 -24.04 19.11 57.01
C GLY A 9 -23.05 19.81 56.06
N ILE A 10 -23.44 20.68 55.14
CA ILE A 10 -23.87 22.11 55.23
C ILE A 10 -22.74 23.08 55.64
N GLY A 11 -22.41 23.96 54.67
CA GLY A 11 -22.03 25.38 54.85
C GLY A 11 -20.61 25.63 55.39
N ASN A 12 -19.95 26.75 55.12
CA ASN A 12 -20.28 28.03 54.51
C ASN A 12 -18.89 28.77 54.48
N ARG A 13 -18.49 29.63 53.53
CA ARG A 13 -18.76 31.09 53.57
C ARG A 13 -17.46 31.91 53.24
N LEU A 14 -17.54 32.75 52.19
CA LEU A 14 -16.93 34.11 52.00
C LEU A 14 -15.38 34.25 51.94
N ASN A 15 -14.74 35.27 51.35
CA ASN A 15 -15.13 36.39 50.47
C ASN A 15 -13.88 36.95 49.74
N VAL A 16 -14.11 37.42 48.52
CA VAL A 16 -13.61 38.62 47.81
C VAL A 16 -12.67 39.61 48.57
N THR A 17 -11.59 40.06 47.91
CA THR A 17 -11.15 41.48 47.67
C THR A 17 -9.73 41.48 47.03
N ARG A 18 -9.51 41.95 45.78
CA ARG A 18 -9.39 43.30 45.17
C ARG A 18 -8.02 44.03 45.37
N LYS A 19 -7.30 44.17 44.23
CA LYS A 19 -6.48 45.30 43.70
C LYS A 19 -5.13 45.74 44.31
N GLN A 20 -4.11 45.70 43.42
CA GLN A 20 -3.20 46.78 42.96
C GLN A 20 -2.43 47.66 43.97
N ARG A 21 -1.09 47.74 43.84
CA ARG A 21 -0.35 48.76 43.04
C ARG A 21 1.18 48.64 43.21
N ASP A 22 1.89 49.01 42.15
CA ASP A 22 3.35 49.17 42.03
C ASP A 22 3.93 50.29 42.91
N PRO A 23 5.26 50.34 43.04
CA PRO A 23 5.96 51.58 42.69
C PRO A 23 7.27 51.40 41.91
N GLU A 24 7.36 52.16 40.81
CA GLU A 24 8.41 53.12 40.44
C GLU A 24 9.87 52.86 40.87
N ALA A 25 10.77 52.63 39.89
CA ALA A 25 12.19 52.99 40.01
C ALA A 25 12.87 53.17 38.62
N THR A 26 12.86 54.42 38.14
CA THR A 26 14.00 55.21 37.65
C THR A 26 14.96 54.63 36.59
N GLU A 27 14.89 55.21 35.37
CA GLU A 27 15.90 55.14 34.30
C GLU A 27 17.22 55.86 34.67
N PRO A 28 18.34 55.42 34.07
CA PRO A 28 19.33 56.37 33.56
C PRO A 28 19.70 56.16 32.07
N ARG A 29 19.85 57.28 31.34
CA ARG A 29 20.56 57.42 30.05
C ARG A 29 21.93 58.09 30.30
N PRO A 30 22.77 58.34 29.28
CA PRO A 30 23.34 57.46 28.27
C PRO A 30 24.89 57.61 28.25
N ALA A 31 25.66 56.51 28.21
CA ALA A 31 27.08 56.60 27.89
C ALA A 31 27.56 55.33 27.19
N GLU A 32 27.99 55.54 25.94
CA GLU A 32 29.13 54.91 25.29
C GLU A 32 29.47 53.47 25.71
N TYR A 33 29.14 52.51 24.84
CA TYR A 33 30.00 51.35 24.73
C TYR A 33 30.20 50.95 23.27
N LYS A 34 31.27 51.50 22.70
CA LYS A 34 31.93 50.95 21.53
C LYS A 34 32.70 49.69 21.97
N ASN A 35 32.45 48.61 21.24
CA ASN A 35 33.37 47.49 20.99
C ASN A 35 33.85 46.64 22.19
N ALA A 36 33.17 45.52 22.39
CA ALA A 36 33.77 44.21 22.68
C ALA A 36 32.72 43.15 22.30
N ILE A 37 32.77 42.59 21.08
CA ILE A 37 33.45 41.32 20.78
C ILE A 37 32.92 40.18 21.66
N LEU A 38 32.21 39.26 20.98
CA LEU A 38 31.88 37.89 21.38
C LEU A 38 30.83 37.72 22.49
N ALA A 39 29.55 37.65 22.10
CA ALA A 39 28.69 36.50 22.42
C ALA A 39 27.28 36.68 21.87
N ARG A 40 26.84 35.67 21.11
CA ARG A 40 25.47 35.14 21.06
C ARG A 40 24.34 36.12 20.75
N ALA A 41 23.89 36.11 19.49
CA ALA A 41 22.46 36.02 19.22
C ALA A 41 22.16 35.67 17.76
N TRP A 42 21.44 34.57 17.59
CA TRP A 42 20.28 34.48 16.71
C TRP A 42 20.49 34.84 15.23
N GLN A 43 20.73 33.81 14.44
CA GLN A 43 19.78 33.47 13.39
C GLN A 43 19.79 31.97 13.18
N ARG A 44 18.65 31.36 13.53
CA ARG A 44 18.15 30.12 12.91
C ARG A 44 17.97 30.40 11.41
N THR A 45 19.07 30.53 10.69
CA THR A 45 19.06 30.40 9.23
C THR A 45 18.87 28.93 8.96
N LEU A 46 17.60 28.58 8.77
CA LEU A 46 17.14 27.63 7.78
C LEU A 46 18.03 26.40 7.72
N CYS A 47 17.72 25.45 8.61
CA CYS A 47 17.92 24.05 8.24
C CYS A 47 17.29 23.92 6.85
N PRO A 48 18.02 23.55 5.79
CA PRO A 48 17.36 23.01 4.63
C PRO A 48 16.78 21.70 5.16
N CYS A 49 15.54 21.75 5.65
CA CYS A 49 14.64 20.64 5.44
C CYS A 49 14.65 20.51 3.93
N SER A 50 15.57 19.67 3.46
CA SER A 50 15.47 18.98 2.21
C SER A 50 14.08 18.39 2.28
N HIS A 51 13.10 19.14 1.78
CA HIS A 51 12.00 18.56 1.05
C HIS A 51 12.73 17.81 -0.06
N SER A 52 13.18 16.62 0.30
CA SER A 52 13.21 15.52 -0.61
C SER A 52 11.75 15.43 -1.02
N THR A 53 11.39 16.22 -2.03
CA THR A 53 10.40 15.80 -2.99
C THR A 53 10.98 14.48 -3.46
N ILE A 54 10.63 13.43 -2.72
CA ILE A 54 10.73 12.07 -3.19
C ILE A 54 9.90 12.16 -4.45
N LEU A 55 10.59 12.33 -5.58
CA LEU A 55 10.09 11.92 -6.86
C LEU A 55 9.56 10.52 -6.54
N ARG A 56 8.24 10.38 -6.44
CA ARG A 56 7.60 9.07 -6.47
C ARG A 56 7.96 8.56 -7.86
N GLY A 57 9.17 8.01 -7.96
CA GLY A 57 9.66 7.38 -9.15
C GLY A 57 8.64 6.32 -9.45
N LYS A 58 8.08 6.38 -10.66
CA LYS A 58 7.21 5.35 -11.21
C LYS A 58 7.82 4.00 -10.83
N MET A 59 7.17 3.29 -9.91
CA MET A 59 7.79 2.10 -9.33
C MET A 59 7.80 1.00 -10.38
N PRO A 60 8.89 0.24 -10.52
CA PRO A 60 9.01 -0.73 -11.59
C PRO A 60 8.05 -1.91 -11.34
N LEU A 61 7.09 -2.11 -12.25
CA LEU A 61 6.30 -3.33 -12.31
C LEU A 61 7.24 -4.53 -12.52
N ARG A 62 7.23 -5.48 -11.60
CA ARG A 62 8.01 -6.73 -11.74
C ARG A 62 7.15 -7.79 -12.37
N THR A 63 7.50 -8.24 -13.57
CA THR A 63 6.80 -9.32 -14.28
C THR A 63 7.64 -10.57 -14.34
N THR A 64 7.08 -11.71 -13.94
CA THR A 64 7.69 -13.03 -14.07
C THR A 64 6.75 -13.93 -14.86
N ASP A 65 7.32 -14.70 -15.80
CA ASP A 65 6.57 -15.65 -16.62
C ASP A 65 6.80 -17.06 -16.11
N ALA A 66 5.73 -17.83 -16.03
CA ALA A 66 5.78 -19.23 -15.64
C ALA A 66 4.81 -20.07 -16.47
N THR A 67 5.22 -21.31 -16.72
CA THR A 67 4.36 -22.36 -17.28
C THR A 67 3.79 -23.22 -16.14
N VAL A 68 2.95 -24.18 -16.48
CA VAL A 68 2.41 -25.15 -15.51
C VAL A 68 3.52 -25.90 -14.75
N SER A 69 4.68 -26.14 -15.38
CA SER A 69 5.81 -26.84 -14.77
C SER A 69 6.61 -25.98 -13.80
N ASP A 70 6.83 -24.71 -14.15
CA ASP A 70 7.71 -23.80 -13.39
C ASP A 70 6.95 -22.95 -12.36
N PHE A 71 5.61 -23.04 -12.37
CA PHE A 71 4.72 -22.18 -11.58
C PHE A 71 5.04 -22.21 -10.09
N GLU A 72 5.22 -23.38 -9.48
CA GLU A 72 5.45 -23.47 -8.04
C GLU A 72 6.79 -22.83 -7.62
N GLU A 73 7.83 -22.93 -8.46
CA GLU A 73 9.13 -22.32 -8.18
C GLU A 73 9.04 -20.79 -8.28
N ALA A 74 8.47 -20.29 -9.38
CA ALA A 74 8.29 -18.86 -9.60
C ALA A 74 7.36 -18.23 -8.54
N PHE A 75 6.26 -18.93 -8.21
CA PHE A 75 5.33 -18.53 -7.17
C PHE A 75 5.98 -18.55 -5.79
N GLY A 76 6.72 -19.60 -5.45
CA GLY A 76 7.45 -19.71 -4.18
C GLY A 76 8.45 -18.57 -4.00
N LYS A 77 9.20 -18.22 -5.06
CA LYS A 77 10.14 -17.10 -5.05
C LYS A 77 9.43 -15.76 -4.79
N LEU A 78 8.39 -15.43 -5.55
CA LEU A 78 7.66 -14.18 -5.38
C LEU A 78 6.92 -14.09 -4.05
N LYS A 79 6.42 -15.22 -3.55
CA LYS A 79 5.80 -15.30 -2.22
C LYS A 79 6.82 -15.03 -1.12
N ALA A 80 8.01 -15.61 -1.20
CA ALA A 80 9.10 -15.36 -0.25
C ALA A 80 9.59 -13.90 -0.31
N GLU A 81 9.66 -13.32 -1.51
CA GLU A 81 9.95 -11.90 -1.68
C GLU A 81 8.88 -11.04 -1.03
N THR A 82 7.58 -11.33 -1.21
CA THR A 82 6.49 -10.50 -0.68
C THR A 82 6.34 -10.61 0.84
N SER A 83 6.65 -11.77 1.43
CA SER A 83 6.54 -11.98 2.89
C SER A 83 7.72 -11.42 3.69
N ALA A 84 8.86 -11.14 3.04
CA ALA A 84 9.99 -10.50 3.70
C ALA A 84 9.66 -9.04 4.01
N SER A 85 9.67 -8.66 5.28
CA SER A 85 9.31 -7.30 5.75
C SER A 85 10.20 -6.17 5.21
N ALA A 86 11.37 -6.52 4.65
CA ALA A 86 12.30 -5.59 4.01
C ALA A 86 12.15 -5.53 2.49
N SER A 87 11.17 -6.23 1.92
CA SER A 87 11.01 -6.32 0.48
C SER A 87 10.31 -5.09 -0.08
N PRO A 88 10.69 -4.64 -1.29
CA PRO A 88 10.03 -3.51 -1.91
C PRO A 88 8.64 -3.89 -2.42
N VAL A 89 8.39 -5.16 -2.75
CA VAL A 89 7.12 -5.68 -3.28
C VAL A 89 6.05 -5.68 -2.19
N LYS A 90 4.96 -4.94 -2.43
CA LYS A 90 3.83 -4.83 -1.51
C LYS A 90 2.65 -5.71 -1.90
N VAL A 91 2.48 -5.96 -3.20
CA VAL A 91 1.33 -6.71 -3.73
C VAL A 91 1.82 -7.82 -4.65
N LEU A 92 1.39 -9.05 -4.39
CA LEU A 92 1.59 -10.19 -5.29
C LEU A 92 0.31 -10.47 -6.08
N LEU A 93 0.42 -10.42 -7.40
CA LEU A 93 -0.65 -10.74 -8.32
C LEU A 93 -0.30 -11.97 -9.15
N LEU A 94 -1.28 -12.84 -9.32
CA LEU A 94 -1.22 -14.03 -10.15
C LEU A 94 -2.19 -13.83 -11.31
N LEU A 95 -1.67 -13.80 -12.52
CA LEU A 95 -2.45 -13.62 -13.74
C LEU A 95 -2.37 -14.89 -14.58
N PHE A 96 -3.48 -15.60 -14.68
CA PHE A 96 -3.60 -16.81 -15.50
C PHE A 96 -4.07 -16.44 -16.90
N LEU A 97 -3.26 -16.78 -17.91
CA LEU A 97 -3.46 -16.42 -19.31
C LEU A 97 -3.45 -17.64 -20.23
N ALA A 98 -4.15 -17.50 -21.34
CA ALA A 98 -4.00 -18.38 -22.50
C ALA A 98 -2.63 -18.18 -23.15
N ASP A 99 -2.02 -19.28 -23.59
CA ASP A 99 -0.74 -19.23 -24.30
C ASP A 99 -0.83 -18.41 -25.59
N LYS A 100 0.29 -17.78 -25.94
CA LYS A 100 0.41 -16.86 -27.07
C LYS A 100 1.03 -17.58 -28.25
N ASP A 101 0.42 -17.42 -29.41
CA ASP A 101 1.03 -17.88 -30.65
C ASP A 101 2.25 -17.00 -30.97
N PRO A 102 3.46 -17.56 -31.11
CA PRO A 102 4.67 -16.79 -31.40
C PRO A 102 4.62 -16.09 -32.76
N ALA A 103 3.82 -16.58 -33.72
CA ALA A 103 3.70 -15.96 -35.04
C ALA A 103 2.84 -14.69 -35.01
N THR A 104 1.75 -14.69 -34.25
CA THR A 104 0.79 -13.58 -34.20
C THR A 104 0.92 -12.72 -32.95
N SER A 105 1.70 -13.17 -31.95
CA SER A 105 1.81 -12.57 -30.61
C SER A 105 0.45 -12.38 -29.91
N ARG A 106 -0.55 -13.19 -30.28
CA ARG A 106 -1.90 -13.16 -29.73
C ARG A 106 -2.23 -14.47 -29.03
N SER A 107 -2.97 -14.37 -27.93
CA SER A 107 -3.53 -15.53 -27.27
C SER A 107 -4.70 -16.09 -28.07
N TRP A 108 -4.89 -17.41 -28.00
CA TRP A 108 -6.06 -18.07 -28.61
C TRP A 108 -7.39 -17.70 -27.94
N CYS A 109 -7.34 -17.11 -26.74
CA CYS A 109 -8.51 -16.61 -26.02
C CYS A 109 -8.72 -15.11 -26.34
N PRO A 110 -9.91 -14.72 -26.87
CA PRO A 110 -10.19 -13.33 -27.19
C PRO A 110 -10.23 -12.43 -25.95
N ASP A 111 -10.77 -12.92 -24.83
CA ASP A 111 -10.87 -12.15 -23.59
C ASP A 111 -9.49 -11.86 -22.98
N CYS A 112 -8.55 -12.80 -23.10
CA CYS A 112 -7.16 -12.57 -22.68
C CYS A 112 -6.51 -11.43 -23.46
N ASN A 113 -6.74 -11.34 -24.78
CA ASN A 113 -6.17 -10.28 -25.61
C ASN A 113 -6.72 -8.88 -25.26
N VAL A 114 -7.93 -8.80 -24.70
CA VAL A 114 -8.56 -7.53 -24.28
C VAL A 114 -8.17 -7.18 -22.85
N ALA A 115 -8.17 -8.14 -21.93
CA ALA A 115 -7.91 -7.89 -20.52
C ALA A 115 -6.43 -7.60 -20.24
N GLU A 116 -5.52 -8.33 -20.88
CA GLU A 116 -4.08 -8.20 -20.65
C GLU A 116 -3.56 -6.75 -20.77
N PRO A 117 -3.81 -6.00 -21.87
CA PRO A 117 -3.33 -4.63 -21.98
C PRO A 117 -3.93 -3.69 -20.92
N VAL A 118 -5.20 -3.88 -20.54
CA VAL A 118 -5.85 -3.08 -19.50
C VAL A 118 -5.20 -3.33 -18.14
N ILE A 119 -4.92 -4.59 -17.81
CA ILE A 119 -4.22 -4.94 -16.56
C ILE A 119 -2.84 -4.28 -16.53
N TYR A 120 -2.07 -4.38 -17.62
CA TYR A 120 -0.75 -3.74 -17.69
C TYR A 120 -0.80 -2.23 -17.50
N GLU A 121 -1.72 -1.54 -18.18
CA GLU A 121 -1.87 -0.10 -18.06
C GLU A 121 -2.16 0.32 -16.62
N LYS A 122 -3.04 -0.41 -15.92
CA LYS A 122 -3.37 -0.15 -14.51
C LYS A 122 -2.23 -0.45 -13.56
N LEU A 123 -1.50 -1.53 -13.80
CA LEU A 123 -0.32 -1.88 -13.00
C LEU A 123 0.80 -0.85 -13.15
N GLU A 124 1.04 -0.37 -14.36
CA GLU A 124 2.03 0.68 -14.62
C GLU A 124 1.60 2.05 -14.11
N ALA A 125 0.29 2.33 -14.08
CA ALA A 125 -0.27 3.55 -13.51
C ALA A 125 -0.30 3.52 -11.97
N SER A 126 -0.24 2.33 -11.37
CA SER A 126 -0.23 2.17 -9.92
C SER A 126 1.05 2.73 -9.30
N GLU A 127 0.91 3.41 -8.15
CA GLU A 127 2.07 3.85 -7.36
C GLU A 127 2.62 2.74 -6.45
N SER A 128 2.00 1.56 -6.43
CA SER A 128 2.40 0.42 -5.59
C SER A 128 3.47 -0.44 -6.26
N ASP A 129 4.36 -1.06 -5.48
CA ASP A 129 5.31 -2.04 -6.01
C ASP A 129 4.59 -3.38 -6.09
N VAL A 130 4.32 -3.80 -7.32
CA VAL A 130 3.53 -4.98 -7.63
C VAL A 130 4.42 -6.00 -8.33
N ALA A 131 4.40 -7.23 -7.79
CA ALA A 131 4.92 -8.40 -8.48
C ALA A 131 3.78 -9.11 -9.21
N LEU A 132 3.89 -9.19 -10.53
CA LEU A 132 2.97 -9.89 -11.41
C LEU A 132 3.58 -11.21 -11.86
N LEU A 133 2.98 -12.33 -11.45
CA LEU A 133 3.27 -13.65 -12.01
C LEU A 133 2.29 -13.96 -13.13
N ARG A 134 2.77 -14.02 -14.36
CA ARG A 134 2.02 -14.52 -15.50
C ARG A 134 2.15 -16.04 -15.59
N ALA A 135 1.03 -16.72 -15.47
CA ALA A 135 0.94 -18.17 -15.55
C ALA A 135 0.22 -18.57 -16.86
N TYR A 136 0.96 -19.17 -17.79
CA TYR A 136 0.40 -19.60 -19.07
C TYR A 136 -0.18 -21.02 -18.96
N VAL A 137 -1.46 -21.17 -19.28
CA VAL A 137 -2.19 -22.45 -19.20
C VAL A 137 -1.83 -23.44 -20.33
N GLY A 138 -1.08 -22.98 -21.33
CA GLY A 138 -0.83 -23.72 -22.57
C GLY A 138 -1.93 -23.52 -23.61
N ASP A 139 -2.05 -24.51 -24.50
CA ASP A 139 -2.94 -24.47 -25.64
C ASP A 139 -4.41 -24.76 -25.26
N ARG A 140 -5.32 -24.35 -26.15
CA ARG A 140 -6.77 -24.46 -25.94
C ARG A 140 -7.25 -25.88 -25.57
N PRO A 141 -6.81 -26.99 -26.23
CA PRO A 141 -7.28 -28.31 -25.87
C PRO A 141 -6.74 -28.79 -24.51
N THR A 142 -5.51 -28.42 -24.14
CA THR A 142 -4.95 -28.71 -22.80
C THR A 142 -5.75 -27.99 -21.72
N TRP A 143 -6.08 -26.70 -21.93
CA TRP A 143 -6.89 -25.94 -20.97
C TRP A 143 -8.33 -26.47 -20.82
N ARG A 144 -8.93 -26.95 -21.92
CA ARG A 144 -10.31 -27.48 -21.92
C ARG A 144 -10.41 -28.81 -21.16
N ASN A 145 -9.30 -29.49 -20.91
CA ASN A 145 -9.29 -30.72 -20.13
C ASN A 145 -9.71 -30.44 -18.67
N PRO A 146 -10.77 -31.08 -18.14
CA PRO A 146 -11.18 -30.88 -16.75
C PRO A 146 -10.10 -31.30 -15.73
N SER A 147 -9.19 -32.19 -16.12
CA SER A 147 -8.06 -32.65 -15.28
C SER A 147 -6.86 -31.69 -15.32
N HIS A 148 -7.00 -30.49 -15.88
CA HIS A 148 -5.94 -29.49 -15.89
C HIS A 148 -5.50 -29.15 -14.44
N PRO A 149 -4.19 -29.09 -14.12
CA PRO A 149 -3.70 -28.88 -12.76
C PRO A 149 -4.36 -27.71 -12.03
N TRP A 150 -4.46 -26.53 -12.66
CA TRP A 150 -5.08 -25.36 -12.03
C TRP A 150 -6.62 -25.38 -11.95
N ARG A 151 -7.30 -26.29 -12.67
CA ARG A 151 -8.74 -26.53 -12.50
C ARG A 151 -9.02 -27.41 -11.28
N VAL A 152 -8.16 -28.41 -11.06
CA VAL A 152 -8.30 -29.36 -9.94
C VAL A 152 -7.63 -28.88 -8.66
N ASP A 153 -6.71 -27.92 -8.75
CA ASP A 153 -5.99 -27.38 -7.60
C ASP A 153 -6.97 -26.73 -6.60
N PRO A 154 -6.98 -27.15 -5.32
CA PRO A 154 -7.88 -26.61 -4.32
C PRO A 154 -7.64 -25.13 -4.00
N ARG A 155 -6.45 -24.59 -4.27
CA ARG A 155 -6.07 -23.18 -4.05
C ARG A 155 -6.75 -22.27 -5.07
N PHE A 156 -6.68 -22.64 -6.35
CA PHE A 156 -7.13 -21.77 -7.44
C PHE A 156 -8.50 -22.18 -7.99
N LYS A 157 -8.78 -23.47 -8.20
CA LYS A 157 -10.04 -23.97 -8.77
C LYS A 157 -10.51 -23.11 -9.96
N LEU A 158 -9.62 -22.87 -10.91
CA LEU A 158 -9.90 -21.94 -12.00
C LEU A 158 -11.04 -22.46 -12.88
N THR A 159 -12.00 -21.59 -13.17
CA THR A 159 -13.15 -21.85 -14.03
C THR A 159 -12.86 -21.46 -15.48
N GLY A 160 -12.23 -20.30 -15.65
CA GLY A 160 -11.93 -19.64 -16.92
C GLY A 160 -10.60 -18.89 -16.94
N VAL A 161 -10.25 -18.39 -18.13
CA VAL A 161 -9.15 -17.44 -18.35
C VAL A 161 -9.68 -16.30 -19.21
N PRO A 162 -9.27 -15.03 -18.97
CA PRO A 162 -8.27 -14.59 -18.00
C PRO A 162 -8.78 -14.59 -16.55
N THR A 163 -7.91 -14.96 -15.61
CA THR A 163 -8.19 -14.84 -14.17
C THR A 163 -7.06 -14.11 -13.48
N LEU A 164 -7.38 -13.02 -12.79
CA LEU A 164 -6.44 -12.23 -11.98
C LEU A 164 -6.73 -12.46 -10.50
N ILE A 165 -5.71 -12.84 -9.74
CA ILE A 165 -5.80 -13.15 -8.32
C ILE A 165 -4.80 -12.29 -7.56
N ARG A 166 -5.25 -11.61 -6.50
CA ARG A 166 -4.37 -11.00 -5.51
C ARG A 166 -4.08 -12.00 -4.40
N TRP A 167 -2.80 -12.24 -4.18
CA TRP A 167 -2.31 -13.12 -3.14
C TRP A 167 -1.73 -12.31 -1.99
N GLU A 168 -2.22 -12.55 -0.77
CA GLU A 168 -1.79 -11.84 0.43
C GLU A 168 -1.93 -12.74 1.65
N ASN A 169 -0.98 -12.68 2.59
CA ASN A 169 -1.02 -13.44 3.84
C ASN A 169 -1.33 -14.95 3.66
N GLU A 170 -0.73 -15.56 2.63
CA GLU A 170 -0.94 -16.97 2.27
C GLU A 170 -2.36 -17.35 1.82
N ALA A 171 -3.18 -16.35 1.47
CA ALA A 171 -4.54 -16.54 1.00
C ALA A 171 -4.84 -15.70 -0.25
N ILE A 172 -5.96 -16.00 -0.89
CA ILE A 172 -6.52 -15.18 -1.97
C ILE A 172 -7.28 -14.02 -1.33
N ALA A 173 -6.75 -12.81 -1.44
CA ALA A 173 -7.40 -11.60 -0.93
C ALA A 173 -8.45 -11.06 -1.90
N GLY A 174 -8.24 -11.25 -3.20
CA GLY A 174 -9.15 -10.79 -4.24
C GLY A 174 -9.00 -11.60 -5.51
N ARG A 175 -10.06 -11.67 -6.30
CA ARG A 175 -10.12 -12.43 -7.54
C ARG A 175 -11.03 -11.72 -8.54
N LEU A 176 -10.59 -11.64 -9.79
CA LEU A 176 -11.35 -11.16 -10.93
C LEU A 176 -11.28 -12.22 -12.04
N GLU A 177 -12.42 -12.72 -12.47
CA GLU A 177 -12.54 -13.75 -13.52
C GLU A 177 -13.25 -13.18 -14.75
N ASP A 178 -12.97 -13.76 -15.92
CA ASP A 178 -13.68 -13.52 -17.19
C ASP A 178 -13.86 -12.02 -17.54
N HIS A 179 -15.12 -11.55 -17.54
CA HIS A 179 -15.51 -10.20 -17.91
C HIS A 179 -15.16 -9.15 -16.84
N GLU A 180 -14.76 -9.57 -15.64
CA GLU A 180 -14.34 -8.62 -14.60
C GLU A 180 -12.87 -8.22 -14.78
N ALA A 181 -12.07 -9.08 -15.42
CA ALA A 181 -10.63 -8.89 -15.59
C ALA A 181 -10.27 -7.75 -16.55
N HIS A 182 -11.22 -7.24 -17.36
CA HIS A 182 -11.02 -6.07 -18.22
C HIS A 182 -11.62 -4.78 -17.65
N VAL A 183 -12.25 -4.83 -16.47
CA VAL A 183 -12.87 -3.65 -15.85
C VAL A 183 -11.83 -2.92 -15.01
N ALA A 184 -11.37 -1.79 -15.56
CA ALA A 184 -10.41 -0.87 -14.95
C ALA A 184 -10.65 -0.62 -13.45
N ASP A 185 -11.88 -0.24 -13.07
CA ASP A 185 -12.20 0.13 -11.69
C ASP A 185 -12.06 -1.05 -10.71
N LYS A 186 -12.35 -2.28 -11.18
CA LYS A 186 -12.19 -3.49 -10.36
C LYS A 186 -10.73 -3.85 -10.17
N ILE A 187 -9.91 -3.65 -11.20
CA ILE A 187 -8.45 -3.83 -11.10
C ILE A 187 -7.89 -2.82 -10.10
N ASP A 188 -8.29 -1.55 -10.19
CA ASP A 188 -7.86 -0.51 -9.23
C ASP A 188 -8.27 -0.86 -7.79
N ALA A 189 -9.50 -1.34 -7.60
CA ALA A 189 -9.96 -1.81 -6.28
C ALA A 189 -9.14 -3.01 -5.77
N LEU A 190 -8.72 -3.92 -6.65
CA LEU A 190 -7.89 -5.07 -6.31
C LEU A 190 -6.45 -4.65 -5.97
N LEU A 191 -5.95 -3.54 -6.54
CA LEU A 191 -4.64 -2.95 -6.24
C LEU A 191 -4.62 -2.08 -4.99
N ALA A 192 -5.77 -1.55 -4.58
CA ALA A 192 -5.88 -0.73 -3.37
C ALA A 192 -5.50 -1.57 -2.14
N ILE A 193 -4.41 -1.18 -1.47
CA ILE A 193 -3.99 -1.77 -0.20
C ILE A 193 -4.83 -1.11 0.89
N ASN A 194 -5.60 -1.90 1.66
CA ASN A 194 -6.36 -1.43 2.82
C ASN A 194 -5.49 -1.38 4.08
#